data_AF-A0A534AED9-F1
#
_entry.id   AF-A0A534AED9-F1
#
_cell.length_a   1.000
_cell.length_b   1.000
_cell.length_c   1.000
_cell.angle_alpha   90.00
_cell.angle_beta   90.00
_cell.angle_gamma   90.00
#
_symmetry.space_group_name_H-M   'P 1'
#
loop_
_entity.id
_entity.type
_entity.pdbx_description
1 polymer ?
#
loop_
_entity_poly.entity_id
_entity_poly.type
_entity_poly.pdbx_seq_one_letter_code
_entity_poly.pdbx_strand_id
1 'polypeptide(L)'
;MVTCSYSGRNSRQRQGNRDFQCPLHHDSNSHVLSSVDPLNQATNYTYDGNGNLTSVTDPNSGKTQFGYDARNRRTSRTDALNQSESFTYDGMGNVLTATDRKSQVTTYHYDALNRPSLITYAGGSTVTPTYDAGNRLTQVVDSVSGVESDPSRYSNLAQAGIAV
;
A
#
# COMPACT_ATOMS: atom_id res chain seq x y z
N MET A 1 25.27 -5.02 -14.49
CA MET A 1 24.17 -4.26 -13.86
C MET A 1 24.81 -3.20 -12.99
N VAL A 2 24.54 -1.91 -13.24
CA VAL A 2 25.02 -0.81 -12.39
C VAL A 2 24.10 -0.78 -11.18
N THR A 3 24.59 -1.10 -9.99
CA THR A 3 23.80 -1.02 -8.75
C THR A 3 24.09 0.31 -8.06
N CYS A 4 23.05 1.14 -7.90
CA CYS A 4 23.16 2.34 -7.08
C CYS A 4 23.17 1.93 -5.61
N SER A 5 24.33 1.97 -4.95
CA SER A 5 24.39 1.91 -3.48
C SER A 5 24.16 3.32 -2.93
N TYR A 6 23.02 3.51 -2.27
CA TYR A 6 22.63 4.75 -1.62
C TYR A 6 23.27 4.83 -0.23
N SER A 7 24.38 5.55 -0.15
CA SER A 7 25.03 5.93 1.11
C SER A 7 25.16 7.46 1.12
N GLY A 8 24.09 8.15 1.53
CA GLY A 8 24.08 9.60 1.73
C GLY A 8 23.78 10.49 0.51
N ARG A 9 23.81 11.81 0.76
CA ARG A 9 23.20 12.95 0.02
C ARG A 9 23.62 13.15 -1.45
N ASN A 10 24.46 12.28 -2.02
CA ASN A 10 24.84 12.25 -3.42
C ASN A 10 25.68 10.98 -3.64
N SER A 11 25.06 9.90 -4.10
CA SER A 11 25.79 8.68 -4.44
C SER A 11 26.42 8.84 -5.83
N ARG A 12 27.74 9.02 -5.87
CA ARG A 12 28.54 8.89 -7.11
C ARG A 12 28.89 7.42 -7.28
N GLN A 13 28.51 6.81 -8.39
CA GLN A 13 28.91 5.44 -8.71
C GLN A 13 29.82 5.44 -9.94
N ARG A 14 30.94 4.72 -9.85
CA ARG A 14 31.86 4.47 -10.97
C ARG A 14 31.59 3.08 -11.54
N GLN A 15 31.24 3.03 -12.82
CA GLN A 15 31.32 1.79 -13.59
C GLN A 15 32.20 2.04 -14.83
N GLY A 16 33.46 1.57 -14.77
CA GLY A 16 34.48 1.86 -15.78
C GLY A 16 34.97 3.31 -15.70
N ASN A 17 35.11 3.98 -16.85
CA ASN A 17 35.65 5.34 -16.97
C ASN A 17 34.54 6.43 -17.07
N ARG A 18 33.31 6.11 -16.67
CA ARG A 18 32.18 7.05 -16.63
C ARG A 18 31.69 7.22 -15.21
N ASP A 19 31.67 8.47 -14.75
CA ASP A 19 31.08 8.86 -13.46
C ASP A 19 29.57 9.04 -13.67
N PHE A 20 28.76 8.23 -13.01
CA PHE A 20 27.30 8.39 -13.01
C PHE A 20 26.89 9.21 -11.79
N GLN A 21 26.36 10.42 -12.02
CA GLN A 21 25.75 11.23 -10.97
C GLN A 21 24.30 10.79 -10.81
N CYS A 22 23.93 10.34 -9.61
CA CYS A 22 22.54 10.04 -9.24
C CYS A 22 22.06 11.10 -8.23
N PRO A 23 21.82 12.37 -8.65
CA PRO A 23 21.41 13.42 -7.75
C PRO A 23 20.03 13.13 -7.14
N LEU A 24 19.92 13.40 -5.84
CA LEU A 24 18.64 13.56 -5.15
C LEU A 24 18.39 15.04 -4.89
N HIS A 25 17.25 15.54 -5.34
CA HIS A 25 16.77 16.86 -4.97
C HIS A 25 15.85 16.72 -3.77
N HIS A 26 15.97 17.60 -2.78
CA HIS A 26 15.12 17.58 -1.59
C HIS A 26 14.42 18.91 -1.37
N ASP A 27 13.29 18.89 -0.67
CA ASP A 27 12.65 20.09 -0.13
C ASP A 27 13.33 20.55 1.18
N SER A 28 12.82 21.63 1.78
CA SER A 28 13.30 22.16 3.06
C SER A 28 13.08 21.21 4.25
N ASN A 29 12.20 20.23 4.10
CA ASN A 29 11.88 19.20 5.09
C ASN A 29 12.67 17.90 4.86
N SER A 30 13.63 17.91 3.92
CA SER A 30 14.43 16.74 3.51
C SER A 30 13.64 15.62 2.84
N HIS A 31 12.44 15.88 2.30
CA HIS A 31 11.76 14.94 1.43
C HIS A 31 12.38 14.96 0.04
N VAL A 32 12.49 13.80 -0.62
CA VAL A 32 13.08 13.68 -1.96
C VAL A 32 12.09 14.18 -3.01
N LEU A 33 12.39 15.29 -3.68
CA LEU A 33 11.58 15.85 -4.77
C LEU A 33 11.86 15.20 -6.14
N SER A 34 13.09 14.77 -6.38
CA SER A 34 13.47 14.11 -7.64
C SER A 34 14.67 13.18 -7.42
N SER A 35 14.64 12.04 -8.09
CA SER A 35 15.75 11.10 -8.18
C SER A 35 16.10 10.84 -9.64
N VAL A 36 17.38 10.90 -9.98
CA VAL A 36 17.87 10.58 -11.33
C VAL A 36 18.64 9.27 -11.31
N ASP A 37 18.32 8.36 -12.23
CA ASP A 37 19.02 7.08 -12.37
C ASP A 37 20.35 7.22 -13.15
N PRO A 38 21.20 6.18 -13.24
CA PRO A 38 22.44 6.23 -14.02
C PRO A 38 22.25 6.46 -15.52
N LEU A 39 21.03 6.29 -16.04
CA LEU A 39 20.68 6.56 -17.43
C LEU A 39 20.18 8.00 -17.62
N ASN A 40 20.31 8.85 -16.60
CA ASN A 40 19.85 10.24 -16.57
C ASN A 40 18.33 10.39 -16.73
N GLN A 41 17.58 9.37 -16.30
CA GLN A 41 16.13 9.39 -16.28
C GLN A 41 15.64 9.85 -14.89
N ALA A 42 14.76 10.86 -14.86
CA ALA A 42 14.30 11.49 -13.63
C ALA A 42 12.92 10.98 -13.22
N THR A 43 12.79 10.58 -11.96
CA THR A 43 11.52 10.32 -11.27
C THR A 43 11.24 11.46 -10.30
N ASN A 44 10.07 12.08 -10.40
CA ASN A 44 9.67 13.21 -9.57
C ASN A 44 8.64 12.79 -8.52
N TYR A 45 8.68 13.44 -7.36
CA TYR A 45 7.84 13.15 -6.21
C TYR A 45 7.21 14.46 -5.71
N THR A 46 5.95 14.39 -5.29
CA THR A 46 5.27 15.52 -4.63
C THR A 46 4.71 15.08 -3.29
N TYR A 47 4.64 16.02 -2.34
CA TYR A 47 4.17 15.76 -0.98
C TYR A 47 3.13 16.79 -0.56
N ASP A 48 2.24 16.41 0.35
CA ASP A 48 1.35 17.35 1.03
C ASP A 48 2.06 18.05 2.21
N GLY A 49 1.35 18.97 2.88
CA GLY A 49 1.89 19.72 4.02
C GLY A 49 2.21 18.86 5.26
N ASN A 50 1.73 17.61 5.31
CA ASN A 50 2.02 16.65 6.38
C ASN A 50 3.18 15.70 6.00
N GLY A 51 3.76 15.85 4.80
CA GLY A 51 4.85 15.00 4.31
C GLY A 51 4.37 13.69 3.68
N ASN A 52 3.08 13.54 3.39
CA ASN A 52 2.59 12.36 2.68
C ASN A 52 2.86 12.49 1.18
N LEU A 53 3.32 11.41 0.55
CA LEU A 53 3.61 11.37 -0.88
C LEU A 53 2.33 11.44 -1.71
N THR A 54 2.05 12.57 -2.37
CA THR A 54 0.82 12.79 -3.17
C THR A 54 0.95 12.34 -4.63
N SER A 55 2.16 12.33 -5.19
CA SER A 55 2.36 11.78 -6.54
C SER A 55 3.78 11.31 -6.80
N VAL A 56 3.90 10.33 -7.70
CA VAL A 56 5.15 9.92 -8.35
C VAL A 56 4.96 10.07 -9.85
N THR A 57 5.90 10.73 -10.52
CA THR A 57 5.95 10.85 -11.98
C THR A 57 7.22 10.19 -12.47
N ASP A 58 7.07 9.11 -13.24
CA ASP A 58 8.18 8.40 -13.85
C ASP A 58 8.79 9.17 -15.04
N PRO A 59 9.97 8.76 -15.54
CA PRO A 59 10.63 9.44 -16.65
C PRO A 59 9.84 9.43 -17.97
N ASN A 60 8.90 8.49 -18.12
CA ASN A 60 8.02 8.36 -19.27
C ASN A 60 6.74 9.20 -19.11
N SER A 61 6.70 10.12 -18.14
CA SER A 61 5.55 10.95 -17.76
C SER A 61 4.36 10.15 -17.20
N GLY A 62 4.55 8.88 -16.86
CA GLY A 62 3.55 8.09 -16.15
C GLY A 62 3.39 8.61 -14.73
N LYS A 63 2.18 9.05 -14.38
CA LYS A 63 1.88 9.64 -13.06
C LYS A 63 1.04 8.70 -12.21
N THR A 64 1.55 8.35 -11.03
CA THR A 64 0.79 7.70 -9.95
C THR A 64 0.44 8.75 -8.90
N GLN A 65 -0.80 8.76 -8.43
CA GLN A 65 -1.33 9.72 -7.45
C GLN A 65 -1.84 8.97 -6.22
N PHE A 66 -1.76 9.62 -5.07
CA PHE A 66 -2.19 9.07 -3.79
C PHE A 66 -3.08 10.08 -3.05
N GLY A 67 -4.15 9.59 -2.43
CA GLY A 67 -5.02 10.35 -1.56
C GLY A 67 -4.86 9.92 -0.11
N TYR A 68 -5.06 10.86 0.82
CA TYR A 68 -4.94 10.64 2.26
C TYR A 68 -6.13 11.24 3.01
N ASP A 69 -6.49 10.66 4.14
CA ASP A 69 -7.43 11.27 5.08
C ASP A 69 -6.75 12.23 6.07
N ALA A 70 -7.54 12.89 6.91
CA ALA A 70 -7.04 13.84 7.91
C ALA A 70 -6.12 13.20 8.99
N ARG A 71 -6.06 11.87 9.05
CA ARG A 71 -5.15 11.11 9.93
C ARG A 71 -3.92 10.59 9.18
N ASN A 72 -3.65 11.10 7.97
CA ASN A 72 -2.53 10.70 7.12
C ASN A 72 -2.57 9.23 6.68
N ARG A 73 -3.77 8.63 6.61
CA ARG A 73 -3.95 7.26 6.12
C ARG A 73 -4.30 7.29 4.64
N ARG A 74 -3.68 6.44 3.82
CA ARG A 74 -3.88 6.41 2.37
C ARG A 74 -5.30 5.95 2.01
N THR A 75 -6.11 6.82 1.44
CA THR A 75 -7.50 6.53 1.02
C THR A 75 -7.62 6.18 -0.45
N SER A 76 -6.62 6.51 -1.27
CA SER A 76 -6.64 6.16 -2.68
C SER A 76 -5.25 6.04 -3.29
N ARG A 77 -5.19 5.28 -4.38
CA ARG A 77 -4.07 5.29 -5.33
C ARG A 77 -4.61 5.17 -6.73
N THR A 78 -4.14 6.03 -7.63
CA THR A 78 -4.48 6.01 -9.05
C THR A 78 -3.20 5.95 -9.85
N ASP A 79 -3.04 4.95 -10.71
CA ASP A 79 -1.84 4.82 -11.55
C ASP A 79 -1.95 5.61 -12.87
N ALA A 80 -0.88 5.57 -13.67
CA ALA A 80 -0.79 6.28 -14.93
C ALA A 80 -1.80 5.80 -15.99
N LEU A 81 -2.38 4.60 -15.81
CA LEU A 81 -3.40 4.03 -16.67
C LEU A 81 -4.82 4.38 -16.18
N ASN A 82 -4.94 5.29 -15.22
CA ASN A 82 -6.17 5.66 -14.52
C ASN A 82 -6.85 4.48 -13.80
N GLN A 83 -6.09 3.42 -13.48
CA GLN A 83 -6.61 2.37 -12.62
C GLN A 83 -6.51 2.84 -11.17
N SER A 84 -7.62 2.76 -10.45
CA SER A 84 -7.71 3.26 -9.08
C SER A 84 -8.04 2.17 -8.09
N GLU A 85 -7.41 2.24 -6.92
CA GLU A 85 -7.79 1.50 -5.71
C GLU A 85 -8.10 2.51 -4.61
N SER A 86 -9.05 2.19 -3.73
CA SER A 86 -9.45 3.07 -2.62
C SER A 86 -9.74 2.31 -1.34
N PHE A 87 -9.58 3.00 -0.22
CA PHE A 87 -9.72 2.46 1.12
C PHE A 87 -10.51 3.43 2.00
N THR A 88 -11.37 2.87 2.85
CA THR A 88 -11.98 3.61 3.96
C THR A 88 -11.56 2.96 5.26
N TYR A 89 -11.62 3.73 6.35
CA TYR A 89 -11.13 3.30 7.64
C TYR A 89 -12.09 3.68 8.76
N ASP A 90 -12.13 2.88 9.82
CA ASP A 90 -12.80 3.24 11.06
C ASP A 90 -11.96 4.23 11.90
N GLY A 91 -12.44 4.55 13.11
CA GLY A 91 -11.75 5.43 14.04
C GLY A 91 -10.47 4.84 14.64
N MET A 92 -10.32 3.51 14.64
CA MET A 92 -9.21 2.78 15.23
C MET A 92 -8.08 2.47 14.22
N GLY A 93 -8.30 2.72 12.93
CA GLY A 93 -7.31 2.44 11.89
C GLY A 93 -7.61 1.22 11.04
N ASN A 94 -8.69 0.50 11.31
CA ASN A 94 -9.03 -0.68 10.56
C ASN A 94 -9.68 -0.31 9.22
N VAL A 95 -9.37 -1.05 8.16
CA VAL A 95 -9.95 -0.84 6.83
C VAL A 95 -11.41 -1.29 6.83
N LEU A 96 -12.37 -0.40 6.59
CA LEU A 96 -13.79 -0.76 6.47
C LEU A 96 -14.15 -1.25 5.08
N THR A 97 -13.60 -0.60 4.05
CA THR A 97 -13.81 -0.98 2.66
C THR A 97 -12.51 -0.89 1.88
N ALA A 98 -12.28 -1.85 0.99
CA ALA A 98 -11.24 -1.79 -0.04
C ALA A 98 -11.90 -1.94 -1.41
N THR A 99 -11.65 -1.00 -2.31
CA THR A 99 -12.08 -1.08 -3.70
C THR A 99 -10.86 -1.34 -4.57
N ASP A 100 -10.86 -2.45 -5.30
CA ASP A 100 -9.78 -2.80 -6.21
C ASP A 100 -9.87 -2.06 -7.56
N ARG A 101 -8.86 -2.24 -8.40
CA ARG A 101 -8.78 -1.65 -9.75
C ARG A 101 -9.85 -2.12 -10.72
N LYS A 102 -10.54 -3.22 -10.40
CA LYS A 102 -11.69 -3.75 -11.15
C LYS A 102 -13.01 -3.21 -10.59
N SER A 103 -12.97 -2.21 -9.71
CA SER A 103 -14.14 -1.65 -9.01
C SER A 103 -14.88 -2.65 -8.14
N GLN A 104 -14.20 -3.73 -7.72
CA GLN A 104 -14.76 -4.71 -6.79
C GLN A 104 -14.53 -4.22 -5.37
N VAL A 105 -15.61 -4.16 -4.59
CA VAL A 105 -15.59 -3.72 -3.20
C VAL A 105 -15.52 -4.92 -2.28
N THR A 106 -14.57 -4.91 -1.36
CA THR A 106 -14.53 -5.81 -0.21
C THR A 106 -14.80 -5.00 1.04
N THR A 107 -15.74 -5.45 1.87
CA THR A 107 -16.08 -4.81 3.15
C THR A 107 -15.63 -5.67 4.31
N TYR A 108 -15.16 -5.02 5.37
CA TYR A 108 -14.65 -5.67 6.56
C TYR A 108 -15.41 -5.15 7.78
N HIS A 109 -15.77 -6.09 8.65
CA HIS A 109 -16.32 -5.81 9.97
C HIS A 109 -15.33 -6.31 11.02
N TYR A 110 -15.30 -5.64 12.17
CA TYR A 110 -14.38 -5.95 13.24
C TYR A 110 -15.14 -6.21 14.55
N ASP A 111 -14.62 -7.12 15.36
CA ASP A 111 -15.11 -7.32 16.72
C ASP A 111 -14.54 -6.26 17.68
N ALA A 112 -14.96 -6.33 18.95
CA ALA A 112 -14.51 -5.40 19.99
C ALA A 112 -13.00 -5.47 20.29
N LEU A 113 -12.30 -6.50 19.80
CA LEU A 113 -10.86 -6.68 19.94
C LEU A 113 -10.10 -6.24 18.69
N ASN A 114 -10.75 -5.53 17.76
CA ASN A 114 -10.19 -5.07 16.48
C ASN A 114 -9.75 -6.21 15.55
N ARG A 115 -10.48 -7.32 15.56
CA ARG A 115 -10.21 -8.47 14.70
C ARG A 115 -11.29 -8.59 13.64
N PRO A 116 -10.95 -8.97 12.39
CA PRO A 116 -11.97 -9.21 11.37
C PRO A 116 -13.01 -10.19 11.89
N SER A 117 -14.29 -9.84 11.84
CA SER A 117 -15.42 -10.68 12.27
C SER A 117 -16.27 -11.12 11.08
N LEU A 118 -16.26 -10.35 10.01
CA LEU A 118 -16.90 -10.67 8.75
C LEU A 118 -16.19 -9.95 7.61
N ILE A 119 -15.98 -10.67 6.51
CA ILE A 119 -15.46 -10.13 5.26
C ILE A 119 -16.49 -10.42 4.19
N THR A 120 -16.89 -9.42 3.43
CA THR A 120 -17.81 -9.56 2.29
C THR A 120 -17.10 -9.13 1.03
N TYR A 121 -17.01 -10.05 0.06
CA TYR A 121 -16.41 -9.78 -1.24
C TYR A 121 -17.46 -9.23 -2.23
N ALA A 122 -17.00 -8.62 -3.32
CA ALA A 122 -17.88 -8.01 -4.31
C ALA A 122 -18.91 -8.97 -4.94
N GLY A 123 -18.59 -10.27 -4.98
CA GLY A 123 -19.51 -11.32 -5.45
C GLY A 123 -20.59 -11.71 -4.44
N GLY A 124 -20.67 -11.07 -3.27
CA GLY A 124 -21.59 -11.41 -2.18
C GLY A 124 -21.11 -12.57 -1.31
N SER A 125 -20.05 -13.28 -1.71
CA SER A 125 -19.41 -14.29 -0.88
C SER A 125 -18.88 -13.68 0.41
N THR A 126 -18.97 -14.43 1.51
CA THR A 126 -18.55 -13.98 2.82
C THR A 126 -17.59 -14.96 3.46
N VAL A 127 -16.71 -14.42 4.30
CA VAL A 127 -15.81 -15.18 5.16
C VAL A 127 -16.00 -14.70 6.60
N THR A 128 -16.31 -15.65 7.48
CA THR A 128 -16.54 -15.42 8.92
C THR A 128 -15.49 -16.19 9.72
N PRO A 129 -14.43 -15.52 10.20
CA PRO A 129 -13.44 -16.14 11.07
C PRO A 129 -13.92 -16.24 12.53
N THR A 130 -13.53 -17.31 13.21
CA THR A 130 -13.74 -17.51 14.65
C THR A 130 -12.40 -17.60 15.36
N TYR A 131 -12.30 -16.99 16.54
CA TYR A 131 -11.07 -16.94 17.33
C TYR A 131 -11.26 -17.59 18.70
N ASP A 132 -10.19 -18.19 19.24
CA ASP A 132 -10.14 -18.59 20.64
C ASP A 132 -9.82 -17.41 21.58
N ALA A 133 -9.85 -17.69 22.88
CA ALA A 133 -9.50 -16.73 23.94
C ALA A 133 -8.02 -16.29 23.89
N GLY A 134 -7.15 -17.08 23.25
CA GLY A 134 -5.74 -16.78 23.02
C GLY A 134 -5.51 -15.93 21.76
N ASN A 135 -6.56 -15.42 21.14
CA ASN A 135 -6.53 -14.64 19.91
C ASN A 135 -5.98 -15.40 18.68
N ARG A 136 -6.17 -16.72 18.65
CA ARG A 136 -5.80 -17.55 17.51
C ARG A 136 -7.02 -17.86 16.67
N LEU A 137 -6.88 -17.78 15.35
CA LEU A 137 -7.90 -18.19 14.40
C LEU A 137 -8.12 -19.72 14.52
N THR A 138 -9.33 -20.14 14.85
CA THR A 138 -9.67 -21.56 15.07
C THR A 138 -10.58 -22.14 14.01
N GLN A 139 -11.34 -21.29 13.31
CA GLN A 139 -12.27 -21.72 12.28
C GLN A 139 -12.48 -20.58 11.28
N VAL A 140 -12.73 -20.96 10.03
CA VAL A 140 -13.17 -20.03 8.99
C VAL A 140 -14.41 -20.61 8.34
N VAL A 141 -15.50 -19.84 8.28
CA VAL A 141 -16.69 -20.20 7.52
C VAL A 141 -16.71 -19.36 6.26
N ASP A 142 -16.53 -20.00 5.11
CA ASP A 142 -16.64 -19.40 3.79
C ASP A 142 -18.02 -19.75 3.21
N SER A 143 -18.76 -18.75 2.72
CA SER A 143 -20.10 -18.99 2.18
C SER A 143 -20.10 -19.85 0.92
N VAL A 144 -18.95 -19.99 0.24
CA VAL A 144 -18.79 -20.77 -0.99
C VAL A 144 -18.22 -22.15 -0.70
N SER A 145 -17.14 -22.25 0.08
CA SER A 145 -16.47 -23.53 0.36
C SER A 145 -16.93 -24.21 1.66
N GLY A 146 -17.79 -23.58 2.44
CA GLY A 146 -18.27 -24.11 3.71
C GLY A 146 -17.31 -23.87 4.88
N VAL A 147 -17.40 -24.72 5.90
CA VAL A 147 -16.58 -24.62 7.12
C VAL A 147 -15.20 -25.23 6.86
N GLU A 148 -14.15 -24.43 7.03
CA GLU A 148 -12.75 -24.85 6.97
C GLU A 148 -12.16 -24.88 8.40
N SER A 149 -11.63 -26.06 8.77
CA SER A 149 -11.00 -26.28 10.07
C SER A 149 -9.48 -26.14 10.05
N ASP A 150 -8.86 -26.05 8.87
CA ASP A 150 -7.46 -25.65 8.71
C ASP A 150 -7.34 -24.20 8.22
N PRO A 151 -7.20 -23.22 9.14
CA PRO A 151 -7.16 -21.81 8.80
C PRO A 151 -5.86 -21.36 8.11
N SER A 152 -4.88 -22.26 7.86
CA SER A 152 -3.59 -21.90 7.22
C SER A 152 -3.75 -21.27 5.83
N ARG A 153 -4.81 -21.64 5.10
CA ARG A 153 -5.20 -21.05 3.81
C ARG A 153 -5.64 -19.59 3.90
N TYR A 154 -6.00 -19.14 5.10
CA TYR A 154 -6.54 -17.82 5.41
C TYR A 154 -5.63 -17.03 6.37
N SER A 155 -4.35 -17.41 6.47
CA SER A 155 -3.36 -16.77 7.35
C SER A 155 -3.20 -15.26 7.15
N ASN A 156 -3.50 -14.76 5.95
CA ASN A 156 -3.45 -13.33 5.64
C ASN A 156 -4.71 -12.56 6.08
N LEU A 157 -5.80 -13.23 6.51
CA LEU A 157 -7.01 -12.53 6.98
C LEU A 157 -6.73 -11.72 8.24
N ALA A 158 -5.84 -12.20 9.12
CA ALA A 158 -5.39 -11.45 10.29
C ALA A 158 -4.50 -10.23 9.94
N GLN A 159 -3.97 -10.17 8.71
CA GLN A 159 -3.13 -9.07 8.20
C GLN A 159 -3.87 -8.17 7.21
N ALA A 160 -5.07 -8.54 6.76
CA ALA A 160 -5.86 -7.79 5.78
C ALA A 160 -6.31 -6.40 6.28
N GLY A 161 -6.10 -6.08 7.56
CA GLY A 161 -6.27 -4.73 8.11
C GLY A 161 -5.04 -3.83 8.01
N ILE A 162 -3.90 -4.31 7.54
CA ILE A 162 -2.66 -3.54 7.45
C ILE A 162 -2.45 -3.12 5.99
N ALA A 163 -3.13 -2.07 5.58
CA ALA A 163 -2.73 -1.31 4.40
C ALA A 163 -1.41 -0.59 4.74
N VAL A 164 -0.28 -1.17 4.32
CA VAL A 164 1.05 -0.52 4.32
C VAL A 164 1.16 0.44 3.13
#